data_AF-A0A9X2VPU1-F1
#
_entry.id   AF-A0A9X2VPU1-F1
#
_cell.length_a   1.000
_cell.length_b   1.000
_cell.length_c   1.000
_cell.angle_alpha   90.00
_cell.angle_beta   90.00
_cell.angle_gamma   90.00
#
_symmetry.space_group_name_H-M   'P 1'
#
loop_
_entity.id
_entity.type
_entity.pdbx_description
1 polymer ?
#
loop_
_entity_poly.entity_id
_entity_poly.type
_entity_poly.pdbx_seq_one_letter_code
_entity_poly.pdbx_strand_id
1 'polypeptide(L)'
;MKFFRSGPLLTVAVVVVVIARGHGVGGLVGALGGLLLELASFQVGTLLGVLLWRLRVRYVIFGVGRELRAWSTPRLRIALCALPVVIRVGARSVRSPVRLRLWLTGLTSALVAVGVVVGAWLVGPFGVAVGATACLAHELWPRRSAATTSPGWYVFSLPRVSGREAAEMEATPLVSAVVDAVHVGDLAAADTALAVVVAAHPDLVMTTGAQAAVHTAAGRYVEALQVLGAVVGRDDLADRDRALLMASMAGATASAAEVGLMPASVGVPAAARAVDVAIGFGLPRYRLLGTLAQLALLRGDAAEAVRMGRDSADGSGDALGRADALATVARGLMAGGDNAAARAVLAEASELAAWLPRVAGTAARLDVS
;
A
#
# COMPACT_ATOMS: atom_id res chain seq x y z
N MET A 1 -1.52 23.26 -5.98
CA MET A 1 -0.20 23.20 -6.66
C MET A 1 -0.07 21.84 -7.34
N LYS A 2 -0.07 21.76 -8.67
CA LYS A 2 0.23 20.51 -9.38
C LYS A 2 1.62 20.05 -8.96
N PHE A 3 1.74 18.89 -8.32
CA PHE A 3 3.01 18.33 -7.91
C PHE A 3 3.92 18.22 -9.14
N PHE A 4 4.94 19.07 -9.23
CA PHE A 4 6.07 18.82 -10.10
C PHE A 4 6.57 17.40 -9.78
N ARG A 5 6.63 16.53 -10.80
CA ARG A 5 7.28 15.23 -10.66
C ARG A 5 8.77 15.54 -10.46
N SER A 6 9.18 15.63 -9.19
CA SER A 6 10.55 16.00 -8.82
C SER A 6 11.58 14.95 -9.23
N GLY A 7 11.15 13.69 -9.47
CA GLY A 7 12.02 12.62 -9.95
C GLY A 7 12.71 12.94 -11.28
N PRO A 8 11.97 13.18 -12.38
CA PRO A 8 12.56 13.55 -13.68
C PRO A 8 13.54 14.72 -13.64
N LEU A 9 13.24 15.78 -12.90
CA LEU A 9 14.14 16.94 -12.78
C LEU A 9 15.43 16.58 -12.04
N LEU A 10 15.33 15.76 -10.99
CA LEU A 10 16.49 15.25 -10.26
C LEU A 10 17.37 14.37 -11.16
N THR A 11 16.77 13.49 -11.95
CA THR A 11 17.49 12.65 -12.91
C THR A 11 18.23 13.50 -13.95
N VAL A 12 17.57 14.53 -14.50
CA VAL A 12 18.21 15.47 -15.45
C VAL A 12 19.38 16.20 -14.78
N ALA A 13 19.21 16.69 -13.55
CA ALA A 13 20.27 17.38 -12.82
C ALA A 13 21.49 16.48 -12.57
N VAL A 14 21.27 15.22 -12.16
CA VAL A 14 22.35 14.23 -11.98
C VAL A 14 23.11 14.01 -13.29
N VAL A 15 22.39 13.80 -14.40
CA VAL A 15 23.01 13.60 -15.72
C VAL A 15 23.85 14.81 -16.12
N VAL A 16 23.31 16.03 -15.97
CA VAL A 16 24.03 17.27 -16.29
C VAL A 16 25.30 17.41 -15.46
N VAL A 17 25.24 17.19 -14.15
CA VAL A 17 26.41 17.31 -13.26
C VAL A 17 27.49 16.30 -13.60
N VAL A 18 27.12 15.05 -13.87
CA VAL A 18 28.07 13.99 -14.23
C VAL A 18 28.76 14.30 -15.56
N ILE A 19 28.00 14.68 -16.59
CA ILE A 19 28.53 14.99 -17.92
C ILE A 19 29.37 16.27 -17.89
N ALA A 20 28.93 17.33 -17.20
CA ALA A 20 29.65 18.60 -17.12
C ALA A 20 31.02 18.49 -16.43
N ARG A 21 31.23 17.44 -15.61
CA ARG A 21 32.52 17.13 -14.99
C ARG A 21 33.40 16.19 -15.84
N GLY A 22 33.02 15.92 -17.08
CA GLY A 22 33.79 15.09 -18.01
C GLY A 22 33.73 13.60 -17.71
N HIS A 23 32.86 13.15 -16.80
CA HIS A 23 32.65 11.73 -16.55
C HIS A 23 31.68 11.19 -17.60
N GLY A 24 32.17 10.27 -18.44
CA GLY A 24 31.35 9.57 -19.43
C GLY A 24 30.42 8.53 -18.79
N VAL A 25 30.15 7.44 -19.53
CA VAL A 25 29.20 6.38 -19.12
C VAL A 25 29.50 5.81 -17.72
N GLY A 26 30.79 5.66 -17.35
CA GLY A 26 31.18 5.18 -16.02
C GLY A 26 30.68 6.06 -14.87
N GLY A 27 30.63 7.38 -15.06
CA GLY A 27 30.07 8.30 -14.06
C GLY A 27 28.57 8.13 -13.90
N LEU A 28 27.84 7.90 -15.00
CA LEU A 28 26.39 7.67 -14.99
C LEU A 28 26.02 6.33 -14.35
N VAL A 29 26.79 5.27 -14.64
CA VAL A 29 26.64 3.97 -13.97
C VAL A 29 26.94 4.11 -12.47
N GLY A 30 27.99 4.86 -12.11
CA GLY A 30 28.28 5.20 -10.72
C GLY A 30 27.10 5.93 -10.05
N ALA A 31 26.49 6.92 -10.72
CA ALA A 31 25.36 7.64 -10.18
C ALA A 31 24.11 6.78 -10.00
N LEU A 32 23.83 5.87 -10.93
CA LEU A 32 22.77 4.89 -10.75
C LEU A 32 23.06 3.98 -9.54
N GLY A 33 24.30 3.51 -9.41
CA GLY A 33 24.74 2.72 -8.25
C GLY A 33 24.58 3.48 -6.93
N GLY A 34 24.97 4.76 -6.89
CA GLY A 34 24.80 5.62 -5.73
C GLY A 34 23.34 5.86 -5.36
N LEU A 35 22.46 6.04 -6.34
CA LEU A 35 21.02 6.17 -6.11
C LEU A 35 20.45 4.89 -5.50
N LEU A 36 20.77 3.72 -6.05
CA LEU A 36 20.29 2.43 -5.54
C LEU A 36 20.83 2.14 -4.13
N LEU A 37 22.12 2.41 -3.91
CA LEU A 37 22.76 2.29 -2.60
C LEU A 37 22.05 3.16 -1.56
N GLU A 38 21.73 4.40 -1.93
CA GLU A 38 21.06 5.33 -1.02
C GLU A 38 19.60 4.95 -0.76
N LEU A 39 18.87 4.47 -1.76
CA LEU A 39 17.54 3.90 -1.53
C LEU A 39 17.60 2.73 -0.55
N ALA A 40 18.60 1.86 -0.67
CA ALA A 40 18.80 0.76 0.27
C ALA A 40 19.17 1.26 1.68
N SER A 41 20.00 2.31 1.80
CA SER A 41 20.44 2.88 3.08
C SER A 41 19.26 3.39 3.90
N PHE A 42 18.30 4.10 3.28
CA PHE A 42 17.06 4.52 3.93
C PHE A 42 16.26 3.36 4.49
N GLN A 43 16.18 2.24 3.77
CA GLN A 43 15.39 1.07 4.15
C GLN A 43 16.06 0.29 5.28
N VAL A 44 17.40 0.16 5.23
CA VAL A 44 18.21 -0.39 6.32
C VAL A 44 18.06 0.46 7.57
N GLY A 45 18.18 1.78 7.46
CA GLY A 45 17.97 2.68 8.59
C GLY A 45 16.54 2.67 9.13
N THR A 46 15.54 2.43 8.27
CA THR A 46 14.15 2.18 8.70
C THR A 46 14.05 0.88 9.51
N LEU A 47 14.64 -0.22 9.05
CA LEU A 47 14.66 -1.49 9.79
C LEU A 47 15.34 -1.36 11.15
N LEU A 48 16.49 -0.68 11.19
CA LEU A 48 17.20 -0.39 12.42
C LEU A 48 16.34 0.45 13.36
N GLY A 49 15.71 1.52 12.86
CA GLY A 49 14.81 2.35 13.63
C GLY A 49 13.57 1.58 14.13
N VAL A 50 13.02 0.66 13.34
CA VAL A 50 11.90 -0.19 13.79
C VAL A 50 12.31 -1.06 14.97
N LEU A 51 13.50 -1.66 14.92
CA LEU A 51 14.05 -2.47 16.01
C LEU A 51 14.31 -1.64 17.27
N LEU A 52 15.01 -0.52 17.13
CA LEU A 52 15.40 0.35 18.25
C LEU A 52 14.16 0.97 18.94
N TRP A 53 13.19 1.44 18.16
CA TRP A 53 12.04 2.19 18.67
C TRP A 53 10.78 1.32 18.86
N ARG A 54 10.93 0.00 18.72
CA ARG A 54 9.91 -1.02 18.98
C ARG A 54 8.63 -0.82 18.15
N LEU A 55 8.78 -0.47 16.87
CA LEU A 55 7.69 -0.53 15.91
C LEU A 55 7.51 -1.98 15.43
N ARG A 56 6.41 -2.26 14.74
CA ARG A 56 6.18 -3.56 14.10
C ARG A 56 6.50 -3.46 12.62
N VAL A 57 7.31 -4.40 12.12
CA VAL A 57 7.49 -4.63 10.68
C VAL A 57 6.27 -5.38 10.16
N ARG A 58 5.57 -4.81 9.16
CA ARG A 58 4.45 -5.45 8.47
C ARG A 58 4.90 -6.21 7.23
N TYR A 59 5.83 -5.63 6.49
CA TYR A 59 6.41 -6.30 5.33
C TYR A 59 7.86 -5.91 5.08
N VAL A 60 8.61 -6.84 4.49
CA VAL A 60 9.93 -6.61 3.90
C VAL A 60 9.93 -7.24 2.52
N ILE A 61 9.99 -6.42 1.47
CA ILE A 61 9.98 -6.89 0.08
C ILE A 61 11.33 -6.59 -0.55
N PHE A 62 12.00 -7.63 -1.01
CA PHE A 62 13.27 -7.57 -1.74
C PHE A 62 12.98 -7.60 -3.23
N GLY A 63 12.93 -6.43 -3.84
CA GLY A 63 12.91 -6.26 -5.29
C GLY A 63 11.61 -5.71 -5.88
N VAL A 64 11.57 -5.77 -7.21
CA VAL A 64 10.45 -5.36 -8.07
C VAL A 64 10.10 -6.49 -9.03
N GLY A 65 8.83 -6.55 -9.43
CA GLY A 65 8.32 -7.51 -10.40
C GLY A 65 7.75 -8.77 -9.74
N ARG A 66 7.67 -9.85 -10.53
CA ARG A 66 7.09 -11.13 -10.11
C ARG A 66 7.70 -11.64 -8.82
N GLU A 67 6.85 -12.06 -7.89
CA GLU A 67 7.27 -12.72 -6.66
C GLU A 67 7.84 -14.11 -6.97
N LEU A 68 9.07 -14.37 -6.52
CA LEU A 68 9.72 -15.67 -6.65
C LEU A 68 9.41 -16.55 -5.44
N ARG A 69 9.36 -15.93 -4.25
CA ARG A 69 9.09 -16.61 -2.99
C ARG A 69 8.58 -15.61 -1.96
N ALA A 70 7.59 -16.02 -1.17
CA ALA A 70 7.19 -15.27 0.01
C ALA A 70 7.01 -16.16 1.23
N TRP A 71 7.20 -15.53 2.38
CA TRP A 71 6.92 -16.05 3.70
C TRP A 71 5.95 -15.08 4.35
N SER A 72 4.68 -15.46 4.44
CA SER A 72 3.64 -14.66 5.08
C SER A 72 3.19 -15.30 6.36
N THR A 73 3.21 -14.50 7.42
CA THR A 73 2.43 -14.71 8.64
C THR A 73 1.35 -13.62 8.70
N PRO A 74 0.33 -13.74 9.57
CA PRO A 74 -0.67 -12.69 9.72
C PRO A 74 -0.09 -11.31 10.11
N ARG A 75 1.12 -11.28 10.67
CA ARG A 75 1.76 -10.06 11.20
C ARG A 75 2.93 -9.54 10.36
N LEU A 76 3.51 -10.38 9.52
CA LEU A 76 4.71 -10.09 8.75
C LEU A 76 4.70 -10.81 7.41
N ARG A 77 4.92 -10.08 6.31
CA ARG A 77 5.17 -10.63 4.98
C ARG A 77 6.61 -10.33 4.54
N ILE A 78 7.38 -11.37 4.26
CA ILE A 78 8.68 -11.25 3.60
C ILE A 78 8.54 -11.78 2.19
N ALA A 79 8.93 -11.01 1.18
CA ALA A 79 8.84 -11.43 -0.22
C ALA A 79 10.15 -11.16 -0.96
N LEU A 80 10.51 -12.07 -1.85
CA LEU A 80 11.62 -11.94 -2.79
C LEU A 80 11.05 -11.87 -4.21
N CYS A 81 11.39 -10.81 -4.93
CA CYS A 81 10.96 -10.55 -6.30
C CYS A 81 12.08 -10.84 -7.31
N ALA A 82 11.70 -10.96 -8.58
CA ALA A 82 12.60 -11.28 -9.69
C ALA A 82 13.79 -10.32 -9.84
N LEU A 83 13.58 -9.02 -9.58
CA LEU A 83 14.63 -8.01 -9.67
C LEU A 83 14.95 -7.48 -8.26
N PRO A 84 15.99 -7.99 -7.57
CA PRO A 84 16.32 -7.61 -6.19
C PRO A 84 17.06 -6.26 -6.11
N VAL A 85 16.54 -5.24 -6.78
CA VAL A 85 17.18 -3.92 -6.92
C VAL A 85 16.79 -2.94 -5.82
N VAL A 86 15.71 -3.20 -5.09
CA VAL A 86 15.20 -2.32 -4.02
C VAL A 86 14.76 -3.13 -2.83
N ILE A 87 14.85 -2.54 -1.64
CA ILE A 87 14.24 -3.09 -0.44
C ILE A 87 13.05 -2.21 -0.11
N ARG A 88 11.93 -2.78 0.30
CA ARG A 88 10.76 -2.02 0.76
C ARG A 88 10.33 -2.52 2.12
N VAL A 89 10.32 -1.61 3.09
CA VAL A 89 10.01 -1.91 4.48
C VAL A 89 8.74 -1.18 4.87
N GLY A 90 7.75 -1.94 5.34
CA GLY A 90 6.52 -1.40 5.92
C GLY A 90 6.60 -1.44 7.43
N ALA A 91 6.55 -0.28 8.07
CA ALA A 91 6.54 -0.17 9.53
C ALA A 91 5.21 0.42 10.02
N ARG A 92 4.76 -0.02 11.19
CA ARG A 92 3.62 0.58 11.89
C ARG A 92 3.91 0.67 13.39
N SER A 93 3.45 1.75 14.02
CA SER A 93 3.47 1.82 15.47
C SER A 93 2.34 0.98 16.07
N VAL A 94 2.67 0.21 17.09
CA VAL A 94 1.72 -0.63 17.86
C VAL A 94 1.60 -0.18 19.31
N ARG A 95 2.32 0.89 19.69
CA ARG A 95 2.35 1.42 21.06
C ARG A 95 2.49 2.94 21.03
N SER A 96 1.87 3.59 22.01
CA SER A 96 2.11 5.01 22.29
C SER A 96 3.51 5.22 22.90
N PRO A 97 4.07 6.44 22.82
CA PRO A 97 3.66 7.56 21.97
C PRO A 97 3.96 7.30 20.49
N VAL A 98 2.95 7.38 19.62
CA VAL A 98 3.08 6.94 18.22
C VAL A 98 3.98 7.87 17.41
N ARG A 99 3.74 9.18 17.51
CA ARG A 99 4.48 10.19 16.74
C ARG A 99 5.97 10.19 17.06
N LEU A 100 6.32 10.08 18.35
CA LEU A 100 7.72 10.05 18.77
C LEU A 100 8.44 8.84 18.16
N ARG A 101 7.84 7.65 18.21
CA ARG A 101 8.43 6.43 17.65
C ARG A 101 8.62 6.54 16.14
N LEU A 102 7.60 7.02 15.41
CA LEU A 102 7.70 7.22 13.96
C LEU A 102 8.74 8.28 13.58
N TRP A 103 8.81 9.38 14.34
CA TRP A 103 9.81 10.42 14.16
C TRP A 103 11.22 9.88 14.37
N LEU A 104 11.45 9.15 15.47
CA LEU A 104 12.74 8.54 15.77
C LEU A 104 13.16 7.50 14.72
N THR A 105 12.23 6.70 14.20
CA THR A 105 12.51 5.79 13.07
C THR A 105 12.88 6.56 11.81
N GLY A 106 12.16 7.64 11.48
CA GLY A 106 12.51 8.51 10.35
C GLY A 106 13.88 9.16 10.52
N LEU A 107 14.22 9.59 11.74
CA LEU A 107 15.52 10.15 12.08
C LEU A 107 16.65 9.12 11.95
N THR A 108 16.47 7.90 12.47
CA THR A 108 17.45 6.81 12.28
C THR A 108 17.67 6.52 10.80
N SER A 109 16.58 6.47 10.01
CA SER A 109 16.66 6.28 8.56
C SER A 109 17.47 7.38 7.87
N ALA A 110 17.19 8.65 8.20
CA ALA A 110 17.92 9.79 7.65
C ALA A 110 19.40 9.81 8.06
N LEU A 111 19.73 9.48 9.32
CA LEU A 111 21.11 9.48 9.80
C LEU A 111 21.97 8.41 9.11
N VAL A 112 21.42 7.21 8.90
CA VAL A 112 22.11 6.14 8.15
C VAL A 112 22.37 6.58 6.71
N ALA A 113 21.36 7.19 6.06
CA ALA A 113 21.47 7.70 4.69
C ALA A 113 22.54 8.80 4.56
N VAL A 114 22.52 9.79 5.47
CA VAL A 114 23.56 10.82 5.55
C VAL A 114 24.96 10.21 5.73
N GLY A 115 25.11 9.20 6.58
CA GLY A 115 26.38 8.49 6.77
C GLY A 115 26.90 7.84 5.48
N VAL A 116 26.02 7.25 4.67
CA VAL A 116 26.36 6.66 3.38
C VAL A 116 26.81 7.72 2.37
N VAL A 117 26.10 8.84 2.28
CA VAL A 117 26.49 9.97 1.39
C VAL A 117 27.84 10.54 1.80
N VAL A 118 28.09 10.76 3.09
CA VAL A 118 29.40 11.22 3.59
C VAL A 118 30.50 10.24 3.22
N GLY A 119 30.29 8.93 3.45
CA GLY A 119 31.23 7.90 3.04
C GLY A 119 31.50 7.90 1.53
N ALA A 120 30.46 8.06 0.70
CA ALA A 120 30.60 8.12 -0.75
C ALA A 120 31.42 9.33 -1.22
N TRP A 121 31.32 10.49 -0.56
CA TRP A 121 32.16 11.65 -0.88
C TRP A 121 33.60 11.50 -0.41
N LEU A 122 33.85 10.81 0.69
CA LEU A 122 35.19 10.64 1.25
C LEU A 122 36.04 9.61 0.49
N VAL A 123 35.44 8.49 0.08
CA VAL A 123 36.18 7.36 -0.50
C VAL A 123 35.56 6.78 -1.78
N GLY A 124 34.37 7.24 -2.17
CA GLY A 124 33.62 6.69 -3.30
C GLY A 124 33.92 7.37 -4.63
N PRO A 125 33.60 6.71 -5.76
CA PRO A 125 33.64 7.35 -7.08
C PRO A 125 32.69 8.54 -7.16
N PHE A 126 33.08 9.61 -7.86
CA PHE A 126 32.30 10.85 -7.99
C PHE A 126 30.83 10.60 -8.40
N GLY A 127 30.61 9.73 -9.40
CA GLY A 127 29.26 9.37 -9.83
C GLY A 127 28.39 8.83 -8.69
N VAL A 128 28.93 7.91 -7.88
CA VAL A 128 28.24 7.32 -6.72
C VAL A 128 27.85 8.42 -5.72
N ALA A 129 28.79 9.31 -5.38
CA ALA A 129 28.54 10.40 -4.46
C ALA A 129 27.44 11.36 -4.94
N VAL A 130 27.45 11.72 -6.23
CA VAL A 130 26.41 12.57 -6.84
C VAL A 130 25.04 11.89 -6.83
N GLY A 131 24.98 10.62 -7.26
CA GLY A 131 23.74 9.85 -7.28
C GLY A 131 23.13 9.66 -5.89
N ALA A 132 23.96 9.32 -4.89
CA ALA A 132 23.53 9.18 -3.52
C ALA A 132 23.05 10.52 -2.93
N THR A 133 23.79 11.61 -3.16
CA THR A 133 23.40 12.97 -2.70
C THR A 133 22.05 13.39 -3.27
N ALA A 134 21.83 13.14 -4.57
CA ALA A 134 20.57 13.46 -5.21
C ALA A 134 19.40 12.65 -4.62
N CYS A 135 19.61 11.35 -4.38
CA CYS A 135 18.63 10.49 -3.72
C CYS A 135 18.31 10.97 -2.29
N LEU A 136 19.34 11.29 -1.48
CA LEU A 136 19.19 11.84 -0.14
C LEU A 136 18.33 13.11 -0.17
N ALA A 137 18.65 14.06 -1.04
CA ALA A 137 17.90 15.30 -1.18
C ALA A 137 16.43 15.05 -1.58
N HIS A 138 16.18 14.09 -2.48
CA HIS A 138 14.84 13.72 -2.90
C HIS A 138 13.99 13.11 -1.77
N GLU A 139 14.59 12.24 -0.96
CA GLU A 139 13.92 11.53 0.13
C GLU A 139 13.79 12.39 1.41
N LEU A 140 14.71 13.33 1.64
CA LEU A 140 14.59 14.30 2.73
C LEU A 140 13.64 15.47 2.42
N TRP A 141 13.22 15.63 1.16
CA TRP A 141 12.19 16.61 0.82
C TRP A 141 10.81 16.18 1.38
N PRO A 142 10.20 16.96 2.30
CA PRO A 142 9.02 16.55 3.05
C PRO A 142 7.80 16.40 2.13
N ARG A 143 7.48 15.14 1.82
CA ARG A 143 6.32 14.75 1.01
C ARG A 143 5.53 13.66 1.70
N ARG A 144 4.22 13.81 1.63
CA ARG A 144 3.24 12.80 2.00
C ARG A 144 2.11 12.79 0.98
N SER A 145 1.86 11.63 0.40
CA SER A 145 0.78 11.39 -0.55
C SER A 145 0.05 10.09 -0.20
N ALA A 146 -1.00 9.76 -0.97
CA ALA A 146 -1.65 8.46 -0.89
C ALA A 146 -0.74 7.30 -1.37
N ALA A 147 0.32 7.61 -2.13
CA ALA A 147 1.29 6.62 -2.59
C ALA A 147 2.33 6.31 -1.50
N THR A 148 3.00 7.35 -1.01
CA THR A 148 4.21 7.21 -0.21
C THR A 148 4.32 8.35 0.81
N THR A 149 5.10 8.11 1.85
CA THR A 149 5.52 9.14 2.81
C THR A 149 7.02 9.11 2.85
N SER A 150 7.64 10.23 2.50
CA SER A 150 9.10 10.37 2.47
C SER A 150 9.70 10.36 3.88
N PRO A 151 10.94 9.87 4.06
CA PRO A 151 11.70 10.03 5.30
C PRO A 151 11.76 11.48 5.79
N GLY A 152 11.93 12.44 4.87
CA GLY A 152 11.93 13.87 5.17
C GLY A 152 10.63 14.36 5.81
N TRP A 153 9.48 13.81 5.42
CA TRP A 153 8.21 14.16 6.06
C TRP A 153 8.20 13.70 7.53
N TYR A 154 8.69 12.49 7.82
CA TYR A 154 8.80 12.00 9.20
C TYR A 154 9.76 12.86 10.03
N VAL A 155 10.87 13.32 9.49
CA VAL A 155 11.86 14.11 10.25
C VAL A 155 11.40 15.55 10.46
N PHE A 156 10.91 16.21 9.41
CA PHE A 156 10.67 17.65 9.41
C PHE A 156 9.21 18.05 9.59
N SER A 157 8.25 17.24 9.13
CA SER A 157 6.82 17.61 9.17
C SER A 157 6.10 17.00 10.36
N LEU A 158 6.36 15.73 10.67
CA LEU A 158 5.67 15.00 11.74
C LEU A 158 5.69 15.71 13.10
N PRO A 159 6.79 16.31 13.59
CA PRO A 159 6.79 17.02 14.88
C PRO A 159 5.81 18.19 14.95
N ARG A 160 5.43 18.75 13.79
CA ARG A 160 4.53 19.90 13.66
C ARG A 160 3.08 19.49 13.44
N VAL A 161 2.80 18.18 13.32
CA VAL A 161 1.44 17.68 13.08
C VAL A 161 0.60 17.83 14.35
N SER A 162 -0.56 18.47 14.20
CA SER A 162 -1.52 18.77 15.27
C SER A 162 -2.96 18.49 14.81
N GLY A 163 -3.94 18.70 15.70
CA GLY A 163 -5.36 18.57 15.39
C GLY A 163 -5.76 17.13 15.02
N ARG A 164 -6.70 17.01 14.07
CA ARG A 164 -7.23 15.70 13.62
C ARG A 164 -6.12 14.75 13.22
N GLU A 165 -5.17 15.18 12.41
CA GLU A 165 -4.11 14.30 11.90
C GLU A 165 -3.25 13.73 13.04
N ALA A 166 -2.98 14.50 14.09
CA ALA A 166 -2.30 13.99 15.27
C ALA A 166 -3.15 12.95 16.03
N ALA A 167 -4.46 13.22 16.17
CA ALA A 167 -5.39 12.28 16.81
C ALA A 167 -5.47 10.94 16.05
N GLU A 168 -5.53 10.97 14.71
CA GLU A 168 -5.48 9.77 13.85
C GLU A 168 -4.21 8.95 14.14
N MET A 169 -3.05 9.61 14.25
CA MET A 169 -1.80 8.91 14.55
C MET A 169 -1.83 8.25 15.92
N GLU A 170 -2.30 8.93 16.95
CA GLU A 170 -2.37 8.36 18.30
C GLU A 170 -3.41 7.23 18.39
N ALA A 171 -4.46 7.24 17.55
CA ALA A 171 -5.44 6.16 17.44
C ALA A 171 -4.93 4.91 16.68
N THR A 172 -3.78 5.01 15.98
CA THR A 172 -3.22 3.92 15.14
C THR A 172 -3.07 2.57 15.86
N PRO A 173 -2.66 2.49 17.15
CA PRO A 173 -2.56 1.20 17.84
C PRO A 173 -3.92 0.50 18.00
N LEU A 174 -4.99 1.26 18.27
CA LEU A 174 -6.34 0.71 18.42
C LEU A 174 -6.86 0.22 17.07
N VAL A 175 -6.73 1.04 16.02
CA VAL A 175 -7.08 0.66 14.64
C VAL A 175 -6.28 -0.56 14.18
N SER A 176 -5.01 -0.67 14.60
CA SER A 176 -4.18 -1.84 14.27
C SER A 176 -4.72 -3.14 14.86
N ALA A 177 -5.32 -3.10 16.05
CA ALA A 177 -5.95 -4.30 16.63
C ALA A 177 -7.13 -4.78 15.78
N VAL A 178 -7.97 -3.86 15.28
CA VAL A 178 -9.06 -4.17 14.34
C VAL A 178 -8.50 -4.80 13.07
N VAL A 179 -7.49 -4.15 12.46
CA VAL A 179 -6.88 -4.62 11.23
C VAL A 179 -6.23 -6.00 11.42
N ASP A 180 -5.52 -6.23 12.53
CA ASP A 180 -4.89 -7.51 12.83
C ASP A 180 -5.94 -8.63 12.98
N ALA A 181 -7.06 -8.37 13.67
CA ALA A 181 -8.16 -9.31 13.83
C ALA A 181 -8.82 -9.65 12.48
N VAL A 182 -9.07 -8.64 11.64
CA VAL A 182 -9.53 -8.84 10.27
C VAL A 182 -8.54 -9.68 9.47
N HIS A 183 -7.22 -9.44 9.57
CA HIS A 183 -6.23 -10.21 8.82
C HIS A 183 -6.19 -11.70 9.16
N VAL A 184 -6.55 -12.09 10.38
CA VAL A 184 -6.64 -13.51 10.79
C VAL A 184 -8.04 -14.11 10.61
N GLY A 185 -9.03 -13.32 10.18
CA GLY A 185 -10.41 -13.78 10.02
C GLY A 185 -11.21 -13.88 11.32
N ASP A 186 -10.71 -13.31 12.43
CA ASP A 186 -11.44 -13.27 13.69
C ASP A 186 -12.35 -12.04 13.72
N LEU A 187 -13.52 -12.15 13.07
CA LEU A 187 -14.47 -11.05 12.95
C LEU A 187 -15.08 -10.66 14.30
N ALA A 188 -15.20 -11.60 15.24
CA ALA A 188 -15.70 -11.30 16.59
C ALA A 188 -14.69 -10.44 17.39
N ALA A 189 -13.40 -10.78 17.33
CA ALA A 189 -12.36 -9.94 17.89
C ALA A 189 -12.25 -8.59 17.15
N ALA A 190 -12.47 -8.57 15.84
CA ALA A 190 -12.48 -7.33 15.06
C ALA A 190 -13.61 -6.39 15.49
N ASP A 191 -14.84 -6.90 15.65
CA ASP A 191 -15.99 -6.12 16.15
C ASP A 191 -15.73 -5.62 17.59
N THR A 192 -15.16 -6.46 18.46
CA THR A 192 -14.80 -6.08 19.84
C THR A 192 -13.77 -4.95 19.85
N ALA A 193 -12.70 -5.07 19.06
CA ALA A 193 -11.67 -4.04 18.94
C ALA A 193 -12.25 -2.76 18.30
N LEU A 194 -13.16 -2.90 17.34
CA LEU A 194 -13.80 -1.77 16.66
C LEU A 194 -14.68 -0.98 17.64
N ALA A 195 -15.42 -1.64 18.52
CA ALA A 195 -16.21 -0.98 19.55
C ALA A 195 -15.35 -0.07 20.44
N VAL A 196 -14.13 -0.51 20.78
CA VAL A 196 -13.17 0.31 21.54
C VAL A 196 -12.72 1.54 20.74
N VAL A 197 -12.43 1.38 19.44
CA VAL A 197 -12.04 2.50 18.55
C VAL A 197 -13.18 3.50 18.43
N VAL A 198 -14.41 3.04 18.20
CA VAL A 198 -15.60 3.89 18.04
C VAL A 198 -15.92 4.64 19.32
N ALA A 199 -15.83 3.98 20.49
CA ALA A 199 -16.07 4.63 21.77
C ALA A 199 -15.01 5.71 22.09
N ALA A 200 -13.74 5.47 21.74
CA ALA A 200 -12.66 6.42 22.01
C ALA A 200 -12.59 7.57 20.99
N HIS A 201 -12.89 7.28 19.72
CA HIS A 201 -12.60 8.16 18.58
C HIS A 201 -13.68 8.10 17.49
N PRO A 202 -14.94 8.46 17.77
CA PRO A 202 -16.03 8.29 16.81
C PRO A 202 -15.87 9.15 15.54
N ASP A 203 -15.26 10.32 15.65
CA ASP A 203 -15.22 11.31 14.57
C ASP A 203 -13.99 11.22 13.65
N LEU A 204 -13.11 10.24 13.87
CA LEU A 204 -11.89 10.05 13.10
C LEU A 204 -12.15 9.29 11.80
N VAL A 205 -11.45 9.69 10.74
CA VAL A 205 -11.54 9.06 9.42
C VAL A 205 -11.01 7.63 9.46
N MET A 206 -9.96 7.35 10.23
CA MET A 206 -9.50 5.97 10.40
C MET A 206 -10.49 5.10 11.17
N THR A 207 -11.33 5.67 12.03
CA THR A 207 -12.44 4.93 12.66
C THR A 207 -13.45 4.50 11.60
N THR A 208 -13.88 5.43 10.73
CA THR A 208 -14.75 5.10 9.59
C THR A 208 -14.10 4.06 8.67
N GLY A 209 -12.80 4.19 8.40
CA GLY A 209 -12.05 3.21 7.61
C GLY A 209 -12.00 1.82 8.27
N ALA A 210 -11.86 1.76 9.60
CA ALA A 210 -11.90 0.50 10.35
C ALA A 210 -13.30 -0.13 10.33
N GLN A 211 -14.36 0.66 10.50
CA GLN A 211 -15.75 0.20 10.37
C GLN A 211 -15.99 -0.38 8.96
N ALA A 212 -15.63 0.37 7.93
CA ALA A 212 -15.78 -0.07 6.54
C ALA A 212 -15.01 -1.37 6.26
N ALA A 213 -13.78 -1.50 6.79
CA ALA A 213 -12.98 -2.71 6.64
C ALA A 213 -13.64 -3.94 7.29
N VAL A 214 -14.16 -3.80 8.52
CA VAL A 214 -14.86 -4.89 9.22
C VAL A 214 -16.15 -5.26 8.50
N HIS A 215 -16.95 -4.29 8.07
CA HIS A 215 -18.15 -4.54 7.28
C HIS A 215 -17.83 -5.24 5.96
N THR A 216 -16.82 -4.78 5.23
CA THR A 216 -16.38 -5.41 3.97
C THR A 216 -15.89 -6.84 4.18
N ALA A 217 -15.08 -7.08 5.24
CA ALA A 217 -14.58 -8.41 5.57
C ALA A 217 -15.72 -9.38 5.95
N ALA A 218 -16.79 -8.88 6.56
CA ALA A 218 -18.00 -9.63 6.90
C ALA A 218 -19.00 -9.77 5.72
N GLY A 219 -18.69 -9.24 4.52
CA GLY A 219 -19.61 -9.22 3.39
C GLY A 219 -20.78 -8.22 3.50
N ARG A 220 -20.78 -7.36 4.53
CA ARG A 220 -21.76 -6.30 4.80
C ARG A 220 -21.46 -5.05 3.98
N TYR A 221 -21.52 -5.16 2.65
CA TYR A 221 -21.05 -4.10 1.75
C TYR A 221 -21.93 -2.84 1.78
N VAL A 222 -23.23 -2.98 2.07
CA VAL A 222 -24.15 -1.83 2.14
C VAL A 222 -23.78 -0.95 3.34
N GLU A 223 -23.56 -1.56 4.49
CA GLU A 223 -23.13 -0.90 5.72
C GLU A 223 -21.75 -0.25 5.55
N ALA A 224 -20.83 -0.92 4.86
CA ALA A 224 -19.54 -0.33 4.49
C ALA A 224 -19.71 0.93 3.63
N LEU A 225 -20.60 0.91 2.64
CA LEU A 225 -20.88 2.07 1.79
C LEU A 225 -21.59 3.20 2.55
N GLN A 226 -22.47 2.88 3.50
CA GLN A 226 -23.13 3.88 4.35
C GLN A 226 -22.13 4.66 5.20
N VAL A 227 -21.22 3.96 5.90
CA VAL A 227 -20.21 4.63 6.75
C VAL A 227 -19.21 5.44 5.91
N LEU A 228 -18.80 4.92 4.75
CA LEU A 228 -17.92 5.66 3.84
C LEU A 228 -18.62 6.88 3.23
N GLY A 229 -19.88 6.74 2.83
CA GLY A 229 -20.70 7.80 2.25
C GLY A 229 -20.89 8.99 3.20
N ALA A 230 -21.05 8.72 4.50
CA ALA A 230 -21.27 9.73 5.52
C ALA A 230 -20.10 10.73 5.65
N VAL A 231 -18.88 10.36 5.23
CA VAL A 231 -17.68 11.19 5.39
C VAL A 231 -17.16 11.80 4.08
N VAL A 232 -17.77 11.49 2.94
CA VAL A 232 -17.33 11.96 1.61
C VAL A 232 -17.33 13.49 1.49
N GLY A 233 -18.32 14.13 2.09
CA GLY A 233 -18.52 15.58 2.01
C GLY A 233 -17.73 16.40 3.03
N ARG A 234 -16.83 15.78 3.80
CA ARG A 234 -16.06 16.48 4.82
C ARG A 234 -15.01 17.40 4.20
N ASP A 235 -15.06 18.69 4.55
CA ASP A 235 -14.13 19.70 4.05
C ASP A 235 -12.75 19.62 4.68
N ASP A 236 -12.62 19.03 5.87
CA ASP A 236 -11.38 18.88 6.62
C ASP A 236 -10.49 17.71 6.16
N LEU A 237 -10.89 17.01 5.09
CA LEU A 237 -10.12 15.89 4.53
C LEU A 237 -8.99 16.38 3.64
N ALA A 238 -7.76 15.98 3.97
CA ALA A 238 -6.62 16.10 3.08
C ALA A 238 -6.80 15.21 1.83
N ASP A 239 -6.20 15.59 0.70
CA ASP A 239 -6.27 14.84 -0.56
C ASP A 239 -5.93 13.35 -0.39
N ARG A 240 -4.94 13.03 0.45
CA ARG A 240 -4.58 11.66 0.78
C ARG A 240 -5.74 10.88 1.40
N ASP A 241 -6.45 11.49 2.34
CA ASP A 241 -7.56 10.85 3.04
C ASP A 241 -8.74 10.66 2.08
N ARG A 242 -9.02 11.67 1.22
CA ARG A 242 -10.03 11.59 0.15
C ARG A 242 -9.70 10.47 -0.85
N ALA A 243 -8.45 10.38 -1.28
CA ALA A 243 -7.97 9.33 -2.17
C ALA A 243 -8.20 7.92 -1.59
N LEU A 244 -7.86 7.70 -0.32
CA LEU A 244 -8.04 6.41 0.35
C LEU A 244 -9.52 6.08 0.56
N LEU A 245 -10.32 7.07 0.97
CA LEU A 245 -11.76 6.92 1.12
C LEU A 245 -12.43 6.49 -0.19
N MET A 246 -12.08 7.16 -1.30
CA MET A 246 -12.61 6.86 -2.63
C MET A 246 -12.18 5.49 -3.14
N ALA A 247 -10.94 5.08 -2.85
CA ALA A 247 -10.48 3.72 -3.12
C ALA A 247 -11.29 2.65 -2.35
N SER A 248 -11.53 2.88 -1.05
CA SER A 248 -12.36 2.00 -0.23
C SER A 248 -13.80 1.93 -0.74
N MET A 249 -14.38 3.07 -1.13
CA MET A 249 -15.70 3.14 -1.75
C MET A 249 -15.75 2.36 -3.06
N ALA A 250 -14.75 2.52 -3.93
CA ALA A 250 -14.68 1.81 -5.19
C ALA A 250 -14.66 0.29 -4.98
N GLY A 251 -13.82 -0.20 -4.06
CA GLY A 251 -13.76 -1.61 -3.70
C GLY A 251 -15.07 -2.15 -3.12
N ALA A 252 -15.68 -1.44 -2.16
CA ALA A 252 -16.96 -1.84 -1.57
C ALA A 252 -18.11 -1.84 -2.60
N THR A 253 -18.14 -0.84 -3.48
CA THR A 253 -19.14 -0.71 -4.56
C THR A 253 -18.99 -1.85 -5.58
N ALA A 254 -17.76 -2.18 -5.97
CA ALA A 254 -17.48 -3.28 -6.88
C ALA A 254 -17.91 -4.63 -6.27
N SER A 255 -17.56 -4.87 -5.00
CA SER A 255 -17.98 -6.08 -4.28
C SER A 255 -19.49 -6.18 -4.12
N ALA A 256 -20.18 -5.09 -3.77
CA ALA A 256 -21.64 -5.05 -3.68
C ALA A 256 -22.32 -5.39 -5.02
N ALA A 257 -21.81 -4.84 -6.13
CA ALA A 257 -22.32 -5.16 -7.46
C ALA A 257 -22.07 -6.63 -7.83
N GLU A 258 -20.91 -7.17 -7.47
CA GLU A 258 -20.52 -8.54 -7.77
C GLU A 258 -21.38 -9.59 -7.05
N VAL A 259 -21.80 -9.32 -5.81
CA VAL A 259 -22.70 -10.20 -5.06
C VAL A 259 -24.19 -9.90 -5.30
N GLY A 260 -24.52 -8.99 -6.22
CA GLY A 260 -25.90 -8.69 -6.61
C GLY A 260 -26.67 -7.80 -5.62
N LEU A 261 -26.01 -7.18 -4.63
CA LEU A 261 -26.64 -6.21 -3.72
C LEU A 261 -26.95 -4.87 -4.39
N MET A 262 -26.41 -4.65 -5.60
CA MET A 262 -26.66 -3.48 -6.43
C MET A 262 -26.63 -3.89 -7.90
N PRO A 263 -27.51 -3.33 -8.76
CA PRO A 263 -27.44 -3.60 -10.20
C PRO A 263 -26.08 -3.24 -10.78
N ALA A 264 -25.49 -4.14 -11.58
CA ALA A 264 -24.19 -3.92 -12.21
C ALA A 264 -24.18 -2.65 -13.10
N SER A 265 -25.30 -2.32 -13.73
CA SER A 265 -25.50 -1.10 -14.53
C SER A 265 -25.33 0.20 -13.72
N VAL A 266 -25.51 0.15 -12.40
CA VAL A 266 -25.34 1.29 -11.48
C VAL A 266 -24.00 1.20 -10.75
N GLY A 267 -23.69 0.02 -10.20
CA GLY A 267 -22.52 -0.20 -9.36
C GLY A 267 -21.20 -0.08 -10.12
N VAL A 268 -21.11 -0.65 -11.33
CA VAL A 268 -19.85 -0.63 -12.10
C VAL A 268 -19.45 0.79 -12.50
N PRO A 269 -20.35 1.64 -13.04
CA PRO A 269 -20.01 3.05 -13.31
C PRO A 269 -19.69 3.84 -12.04
N ALA A 270 -20.39 3.60 -10.92
CA ALA A 270 -20.13 4.30 -9.67
C ALA A 270 -18.74 3.96 -9.09
N ALA A 271 -18.38 2.68 -9.08
CA ALA A 271 -17.07 2.21 -8.64
C ALA A 271 -15.94 2.75 -9.54
N ALA A 272 -16.15 2.77 -10.87
CA ALA A 272 -15.20 3.33 -11.82
C ALA A 272 -14.96 4.83 -11.57
N ARG A 273 -16.03 5.61 -11.35
CA ARG A 273 -15.90 7.02 -10.97
C ARG A 273 -15.13 7.20 -9.67
N ALA A 274 -15.40 6.38 -8.65
CA ALA A 274 -14.67 6.43 -7.39
C ALA A 274 -13.16 6.12 -7.58
N VAL A 275 -12.81 5.17 -8.47
CA VAL A 275 -11.42 4.92 -8.88
C VAL A 275 -10.79 6.17 -9.50
N ASP A 276 -11.47 6.80 -10.46
CA ASP A 276 -10.95 7.98 -11.16
C ASP A 276 -10.76 9.17 -10.20
N VAL A 277 -11.69 9.36 -9.26
CA VAL A 277 -11.58 10.37 -8.20
C VAL A 277 -10.40 10.05 -7.27
N ALA A 278 -10.21 8.79 -6.87
CA ALA A 278 -9.06 8.39 -6.05
C ALA A 278 -7.72 8.68 -6.75
N ILE A 279 -7.64 8.41 -8.06
CA ILE A 279 -6.49 8.74 -8.90
C ILE A 279 -6.31 10.26 -9.00
N GLY A 280 -7.39 11.00 -9.17
CA GLY A 280 -7.40 12.47 -9.20
C GLY A 280 -6.82 13.10 -7.93
N PHE A 281 -7.07 12.50 -6.76
CA PHE A 281 -6.48 12.87 -5.48
C PHE A 281 -5.06 12.30 -5.25
N GLY A 282 -4.46 11.68 -6.26
CA GLY A 282 -3.05 11.26 -6.26
C GLY A 282 -2.79 9.83 -5.78
N LEU A 283 -3.81 8.97 -5.68
CA LEU A 283 -3.58 7.54 -5.49
C LEU A 283 -3.04 6.92 -6.79
N PRO A 284 -1.90 6.21 -6.76
CA PRO A 284 -1.39 5.59 -7.96
C PRO A 284 -2.33 4.48 -8.46
N ARG A 285 -2.59 4.47 -9.75
CA ARG A 285 -3.44 3.46 -10.42
C ARG A 285 -3.04 2.03 -10.07
N TYR A 286 -1.74 1.73 -9.93
CA TYR A 286 -1.26 0.39 -9.60
C TYR A 286 -1.77 -0.11 -8.23
N ARG A 287 -2.12 0.78 -7.29
CA ARG A 287 -2.71 0.40 -5.99
C ARG A 287 -4.19 0.04 -6.09
N LEU A 288 -4.82 0.30 -7.23
CA LEU A 288 -6.23 0.03 -7.51
C LEU A 288 -6.40 -1.15 -8.48
N LEU A 289 -5.33 -1.89 -8.82
CA LEU A 289 -5.40 -2.98 -9.79
C LEU A 289 -6.40 -4.07 -9.38
N GLY A 290 -6.50 -4.40 -8.09
CA GLY A 290 -7.50 -5.37 -7.61
C GLY A 290 -8.94 -4.94 -7.93
N THR A 291 -9.29 -3.70 -7.58
CA THR A 291 -10.62 -3.13 -7.90
C THR A 291 -10.82 -2.99 -9.41
N LEU A 292 -9.81 -2.55 -10.16
CA LEU A 292 -9.89 -2.44 -11.62
C LEU A 292 -10.09 -3.81 -12.30
N ALA A 293 -9.43 -4.86 -11.80
CA ALA A 293 -9.60 -6.23 -12.26
C ALA A 293 -11.03 -6.73 -11.97
N GLN A 294 -11.56 -6.45 -10.78
CA GLN A 294 -12.95 -6.79 -10.42
C GLN A 294 -13.95 -6.05 -11.33
N LEU A 295 -13.69 -4.78 -11.65
CA LEU A 295 -14.53 -4.03 -12.60
C LEU A 295 -14.43 -4.55 -14.03
N ALA A 296 -13.26 -5.02 -14.48
CA ALA A 296 -13.12 -5.68 -15.78
C ALA A 296 -13.97 -6.96 -15.82
N LEU A 297 -13.91 -7.78 -14.77
CA LEU A 297 -14.72 -8.99 -14.64
C LEU A 297 -16.23 -8.68 -14.71
N LEU A 298 -16.69 -7.65 -13.98
CA LEU A 298 -18.10 -7.24 -13.97
C LEU A 298 -18.59 -6.67 -15.31
N ARG A 299 -17.68 -6.23 -16.18
CA ARG A 299 -18.00 -5.82 -17.56
C ARG A 299 -17.97 -6.97 -18.56
N GLY A 300 -17.62 -8.18 -18.11
CA GLY A 300 -17.44 -9.36 -18.97
C GLY A 300 -16.07 -9.47 -19.64
N ASP A 301 -15.10 -8.63 -19.28
CA ASP A 301 -13.73 -8.71 -19.80
C ASP A 301 -12.88 -9.63 -18.92
N ALA A 302 -13.06 -10.94 -19.13
CA ALA A 302 -12.39 -11.99 -18.37
C ALA A 302 -10.85 -11.95 -18.53
N ALA A 303 -10.37 -11.69 -19.75
CA ALA A 303 -8.94 -11.68 -20.04
C ALA A 303 -8.23 -10.53 -19.31
N GLU A 304 -8.79 -9.33 -19.36
CA GLU A 304 -8.23 -8.18 -18.65
C GLU A 304 -8.33 -8.33 -17.13
N ALA A 305 -9.42 -8.92 -16.63
CA ALA A 305 -9.57 -9.24 -15.21
C ALA A 305 -8.48 -10.20 -14.72
N VAL A 306 -8.17 -11.26 -15.47
CA VAL A 306 -7.09 -12.20 -15.15
C VAL A 306 -5.74 -11.49 -15.17
N ARG A 307 -5.45 -10.67 -16.18
CA ARG A 307 -4.18 -9.96 -16.30
C ARG A 307 -3.96 -8.99 -15.14
N MET A 308 -4.90 -8.07 -14.91
CA MET A 308 -4.81 -7.10 -13.81
C MET A 308 -4.88 -7.76 -12.43
N GLY A 309 -5.65 -8.84 -12.29
CA GLY A 309 -5.75 -9.61 -11.06
C GLY A 309 -4.42 -10.25 -10.66
N ARG A 310 -3.68 -10.83 -11.63
CA ARG A 310 -2.32 -11.33 -11.41
C ARG A 310 -1.36 -10.22 -11.03
N ASP A 311 -1.37 -9.10 -11.77
CA ASP A 311 -0.53 -7.93 -11.45
C ASP A 311 -0.83 -7.42 -10.02
N SER A 312 -2.10 -7.43 -9.61
CA SER A 312 -2.51 -7.05 -8.25
C SER A 312 -2.05 -8.07 -7.20
N ALA A 313 -2.18 -9.37 -7.47
CA ALA A 313 -1.74 -10.42 -6.55
C ALA A 313 -0.22 -10.38 -6.32
N ASP A 314 0.55 -10.13 -7.39
CA ASP A 314 2.01 -9.97 -7.33
C ASP A 314 2.44 -8.66 -6.65
N GLY A 315 1.64 -7.60 -6.79
CA GLY A 315 1.88 -6.31 -6.15
C GLY A 315 1.38 -6.19 -4.71
N SER A 316 0.68 -7.20 -4.18
CA SER A 316 -0.02 -7.13 -2.89
C SER A 316 0.95 -7.20 -1.70
N GLY A 317 0.76 -6.28 -0.74
CA GLY A 317 1.58 -6.20 0.47
C GLY A 317 1.10 -7.05 1.65
N ASP A 318 -0.07 -7.67 1.54
CA ASP A 318 -0.68 -8.52 2.57
C ASP A 318 -1.47 -9.69 1.97
N ALA A 319 -1.74 -10.70 2.81
CA ALA A 319 -2.37 -11.95 2.40
C ALA A 319 -3.82 -11.77 1.95
N LEU A 320 -4.57 -10.85 2.57
CA LEU A 320 -5.97 -10.61 2.20
C LEU A 320 -6.09 -9.95 0.83
N GLY A 321 -5.32 -8.89 0.58
CA GLY A 321 -5.29 -8.26 -0.74
C GLY A 321 -4.88 -9.23 -1.85
N ARG A 322 -3.93 -10.13 -1.56
CA ARG A 322 -3.52 -11.19 -2.51
C ARG A 322 -4.64 -12.20 -2.73
N ALA A 323 -5.25 -12.74 -1.67
CA ALA A 323 -6.34 -13.71 -1.77
C ALA A 323 -7.55 -13.14 -2.53
N ASP A 324 -7.89 -11.87 -2.28
CA ASP A 324 -8.94 -11.14 -2.98
C ASP A 324 -8.65 -10.99 -4.48
N ALA A 325 -7.41 -10.64 -4.83
CA ALA A 325 -6.97 -10.55 -6.22
C ALA A 325 -6.99 -11.92 -6.92
N LEU A 326 -6.53 -12.98 -6.25
CA LEU A 326 -6.56 -14.35 -6.76
C LEU A 326 -8.00 -14.86 -6.93
N ALA A 327 -8.93 -14.48 -6.06
CA ALA A 327 -10.35 -14.77 -6.25
C ALA A 327 -10.90 -14.12 -7.53
N THR A 328 -10.49 -12.87 -7.83
CA THR A 328 -10.82 -12.23 -9.12
C THR A 328 -10.23 -12.99 -10.30
N VAL A 329 -8.97 -13.45 -10.20
CA VAL A 329 -8.32 -14.25 -11.27
C VAL A 329 -9.06 -15.56 -11.49
N ALA A 330 -9.38 -16.30 -10.42
CA ALA A 330 -10.12 -17.56 -10.51
C ALA A 330 -11.48 -17.37 -11.19
N ARG A 331 -12.24 -16.32 -10.81
CA ARG A 331 -13.52 -15.99 -11.46
C ARG A 331 -13.37 -15.58 -12.92
N GLY A 332 -12.30 -14.86 -13.27
CA GLY A 332 -11.98 -14.53 -14.66
C GLY A 332 -11.68 -15.78 -15.49
N LEU A 333 -10.91 -16.74 -14.94
CA LEU A 333 -10.64 -18.02 -15.59
C LEU A 333 -11.91 -18.86 -15.77
N MET A 334 -12.79 -18.89 -14.77
CA MET A 334 -14.12 -19.53 -14.88
C MET A 334 -14.94 -18.92 -16.01
N ALA A 335 -15.01 -17.58 -16.09
CA ALA A 335 -15.72 -16.89 -17.16
C ALA A 335 -15.11 -17.16 -18.55
N GLY A 336 -13.80 -17.43 -18.62
CA GLY A 336 -13.10 -17.86 -19.82
C GLY A 336 -13.18 -19.37 -20.12
N GLY A 337 -13.85 -20.16 -19.27
CA GLY A 337 -14.00 -21.62 -19.45
C GLY A 337 -12.86 -22.49 -18.92
N ASP A 338 -11.81 -21.90 -18.32
CA ASP A 338 -10.67 -22.63 -17.77
C ASP A 338 -10.85 -22.92 -16.26
N ASN A 339 -11.79 -23.82 -15.95
CA ASN A 339 -12.09 -24.20 -14.57
C ASN A 339 -10.93 -24.95 -13.88
N ALA A 340 -10.06 -25.61 -14.66
CA ALA A 340 -8.90 -26.30 -14.11
C ALA A 340 -7.88 -25.30 -13.55
N ALA A 341 -7.52 -24.27 -14.33
CA ALA A 341 -6.65 -23.20 -13.85
C ALA A 341 -7.32 -22.39 -12.73
N ALA A 342 -8.65 -22.18 -12.81
CA ALA A 342 -9.38 -21.50 -11.75
C ALA A 342 -9.26 -22.21 -10.40
N ARG A 343 -9.37 -23.56 -10.37
CA ARG A 343 -9.19 -24.35 -9.14
C ARG A 343 -7.77 -24.25 -8.60
N ALA A 344 -6.75 -24.28 -9.45
CA ALA A 344 -5.36 -24.13 -9.02
C ALA A 344 -5.11 -22.76 -8.36
N VAL A 345 -5.62 -21.68 -8.96
CA VAL A 345 -5.51 -20.32 -8.40
C VAL A 345 -6.30 -20.19 -7.10
N LEU A 346 -7.50 -20.78 -7.03
CA LEU A 346 -8.34 -20.71 -5.85
C LEU A 346 -7.75 -21.51 -4.66
N ALA A 347 -7.03 -22.60 -4.91
CA ALA A 347 -6.33 -23.33 -3.86
C ALA A 347 -5.33 -22.40 -3.13
N GLU A 348 -4.53 -21.64 -3.88
CA GLU A 348 -3.62 -20.64 -3.31
C GLU A 348 -4.39 -19.54 -2.55
N ALA A 349 -5.49 -19.04 -3.09
CA ALA A 349 -6.31 -18.04 -2.40
C ALA A 349 -6.89 -18.57 -1.06
N SER A 350 -7.28 -19.85 -1.04
CA SER A 350 -7.83 -20.52 0.15
C SER A 350 -6.77 -20.74 1.24
N GLU A 351 -5.53 -21.09 0.86
CA GLU A 351 -4.42 -21.19 1.80
C GLU A 351 -4.14 -19.85 2.51
N LEU A 352 -4.32 -18.74 1.79
CA LEU A 352 -4.11 -17.40 2.33
C LEU A 352 -5.28 -16.92 3.21
N ALA A 353 -6.53 -17.12 2.75
CA ALA A 353 -7.72 -16.60 3.42
C ALA A 353 -9.02 -17.31 2.98
N ALA A 354 -9.16 -18.61 3.26
CA ALA A 354 -10.39 -19.37 2.97
C ALA A 354 -11.67 -18.75 3.55
N TRP A 355 -11.58 -18.05 4.68
CA TRP A 355 -12.71 -17.39 5.34
C TRP A 355 -13.23 -16.15 4.60
N LEU A 356 -12.42 -15.57 3.70
CA LEU A 356 -12.78 -14.32 3.02
C LEU A 356 -14.00 -14.56 2.11
N PRO A 357 -15.08 -13.75 2.18
CA PRO A 357 -16.33 -14.04 1.47
C PRO A 357 -16.18 -14.27 -0.03
N ARG A 358 -15.28 -13.51 -0.68
CA ARG A 358 -15.02 -13.67 -2.13
C ARG A 358 -14.29 -14.98 -2.44
N VAL A 359 -13.39 -15.44 -1.58
CA VAL A 359 -12.70 -16.74 -1.73
C VAL A 359 -13.70 -17.87 -1.50
N ALA A 360 -14.38 -17.87 -0.35
CA ALA A 360 -15.39 -18.88 0.00
C ALA A 360 -16.50 -18.99 -1.05
N GLY A 361 -17.05 -17.85 -1.49
CA GLY A 361 -18.09 -17.82 -2.52
C GLY A 361 -17.61 -18.27 -3.90
N THR A 362 -16.31 -18.13 -4.21
CA THR A 362 -15.74 -18.69 -5.44
C THR A 362 -15.56 -20.20 -5.33
N ALA A 363 -15.11 -20.69 -4.17
CA ALA A 363 -14.96 -22.11 -3.90
C ALA A 363 -16.28 -22.85 -4.04
N ALA A 364 -17.35 -22.35 -3.41
CA ALA A 364 -18.67 -22.95 -3.49
C ALA A 364 -19.20 -23.06 -4.95
N ARG A 365 -18.78 -22.17 -5.85
CA ARG A 365 -19.19 -22.21 -7.27
C ARG A 365 -18.38 -23.20 -8.10
N LEU A 366 -17.14 -23.49 -7.73
CA LEU A 366 -16.25 -24.43 -8.43
C LEU A 366 -16.42 -25.88 -7.99
N ASP A 367 -17.04 -26.09 -6.82
CA ASP A 367 -17.29 -27.39 -6.19
C ASP A 367 -18.61 -28.05 -6.65
N VAL A 368 -19.27 -27.48 -7.67
CA VAL A 368 -20.46 -28.10 -8.28
C VAL A 368 -19.97 -29.19 -9.23
N SER A 369 -20.09 -30.44 -8.77
CA SER A 369 -19.79 -31.69 -9.47
C SER A 369 -20.75 -32.01 -10.61
#